data_AF-A0A6C0IB02-F1
#
_entry.id   AF-A0A6C0IB02-F1
#
_cell.length_a   1.000
_cell.length_b   1.000
_cell.length_c   1.000
_cell.angle_alpha   90.00
_cell.angle_beta   90.00
_cell.angle_gamma   90.00
#
_symmetry.space_group_name_H-M   'P 1'
#
loop_
_entity.id
_entity.type
_entity.pdbx_description
1 polymer ?
#
loop_
_entity_poly.entity_id
_entity_poly.type
_entity_poly.pdbx_seq_one_letter_code
_entity_poly.pdbx_strand_id
1 'polypeptide(L)'
;MQNTWRSRTQKRQQDISGNAPIAWKGPTSDALETFLNAGASEAFKRPWHRLERGLRLNRIHLFAEEEKTRLGLNGLEAGDLYTLLVKSLDDKLLNSKSTVIYDHETMRILEIKGLVMHRNADGRLLFQIPKPKANGKTNSITFRKPRTAPPTATPTTTATPTE
;
A
#
# COMPACT_ATOMS: atom_id res chain seq x y z
N MET A 1 21.74 56.85 -59.89
CA MET A 1 20.31 56.56 -59.67
C MET A 1 20.23 55.53 -58.54
N GLN A 2 19.79 55.95 -57.35
CA GLN A 2 19.80 55.12 -56.13
C GLN A 2 18.39 54.57 -55.88
N ASN A 3 18.25 53.24 -55.86
CA ASN A 3 16.99 52.57 -55.49
C ASN A 3 16.98 52.35 -53.98
N THR A 4 16.05 53.00 -53.27
CA THR A 4 15.75 52.69 -51.86
C THR A 4 14.37 52.05 -51.76
N TRP A 5 14.34 50.73 -51.63
CA TRP A 5 13.17 49.98 -51.21
C TRP A 5 12.98 50.17 -49.70
N ARG A 6 11.97 50.93 -49.29
CA ARG A 6 11.55 51.02 -47.89
C ARG A 6 10.31 50.15 -47.70
N SER A 7 10.51 48.96 -47.16
CA SER A 7 9.44 48.05 -46.75
C SER A 7 8.55 48.72 -45.70
N ARG A 8 7.33 49.06 -46.10
CA ARG A 8 6.30 49.62 -45.23
C ARG A 8 5.70 48.50 -44.39
N THR A 9 6.21 48.30 -43.19
CA THR A 9 5.58 47.41 -42.20
C THR A 9 4.27 48.03 -41.75
N GLN A 10 3.14 47.50 -42.21
CA GLN A 10 1.84 47.82 -41.62
C GLN A 10 1.80 47.21 -40.22
N LYS A 11 2.04 48.04 -39.21
CA LYS A 11 1.74 47.69 -37.82
C LYS A 11 0.22 47.69 -37.70
N ARG A 12 -0.40 46.52 -37.87
CA ARG A 12 -1.83 46.33 -37.64
C ARG A 12 -2.08 46.52 -36.14
N GLN A 13 -2.38 47.76 -35.77
CA GLN A 13 -2.84 48.12 -34.45
C GLN A 13 -4.21 47.49 -34.28
N GLN A 14 -4.25 46.32 -33.64
CA GLN A 14 -5.48 45.82 -33.05
C GLN A 14 -5.67 46.64 -31.77
N ASP A 15 -6.57 47.59 -31.84
CA ASP A 15 -7.04 48.31 -30.67
C ASP A 15 -7.73 47.30 -29.74
N ILE A 16 -7.06 46.98 -28.63
CA ILE A 16 -7.62 46.18 -27.52
C ILE A 16 -8.53 47.10 -26.68
N SER A 17 -9.42 47.86 -27.32
CA SER A 17 -10.49 48.60 -26.64
C SER A 17 -11.81 47.87 -26.84
N GLY A 18 -11.83 46.62 -26.38
CA GLY A 18 -13.04 45.85 -26.18
C GLY A 18 -13.04 45.37 -24.76
N ASN A 19 -13.89 45.97 -23.92
CA ASN A 19 -14.35 45.43 -22.65
C ASN A 19 -15.16 44.13 -22.88
N ALA A 20 -14.57 43.18 -23.58
CA ALA A 20 -15.01 41.80 -23.56
C ALA A 20 -14.41 41.23 -22.28
N PRO A 21 -15.20 40.86 -21.27
CA PRO A 21 -14.66 40.00 -20.24
C PRO A 21 -14.12 38.79 -21.00
N ILE A 22 -12.81 38.57 -20.94
CA ILE A 22 -12.26 37.25 -21.25
C ILE A 22 -12.87 36.38 -20.16
N ALA A 23 -14.07 35.87 -20.44
CA ALA A 23 -14.71 34.83 -19.69
C ALA A 23 -13.80 33.63 -19.90
N TRP A 24 -12.74 33.55 -19.10
CA TRP A 24 -12.13 32.29 -18.74
C TRP A 24 -13.24 31.47 -18.11
N LYS A 25 -14.05 30.83 -18.96
CA LYS A 25 -14.73 29.59 -18.65
C LYS A 25 -13.59 28.60 -18.45
N GLY A 26 -12.97 28.68 -17.26
CA GLY A 26 -12.14 27.60 -16.78
C GLY A 26 -12.95 26.31 -16.89
N PRO A 27 -12.27 25.15 -17.00
CA PRO A 27 -12.98 23.88 -17.01
C PRO A 27 -14.00 23.90 -15.87
N THR A 28 -15.26 23.64 -16.20
CA THR A 28 -16.28 23.42 -15.19
C THR A 28 -15.73 22.37 -14.23
N SER A 29 -16.07 22.45 -12.94
CA SER A 29 -15.61 21.49 -11.91
C SER A 29 -15.62 20.06 -12.45
N ASP A 30 -16.69 19.71 -13.15
CA ASP A 30 -16.93 18.38 -13.71
C ASP A 30 -15.90 17.96 -14.78
N ALA A 31 -15.45 18.90 -15.63
CA ALA A 31 -14.44 18.63 -16.64
C ALA A 31 -13.05 18.42 -16.02
N LEU A 32 -12.73 19.16 -14.96
CA LEU A 32 -11.49 18.97 -14.20
C LEU A 32 -11.52 17.64 -13.43
N GLU A 33 -12.62 17.35 -12.73
CA GLU A 33 -12.83 16.08 -12.01
C GLU A 33 -12.69 14.88 -12.95
N THR A 34 -13.30 14.96 -14.14
CA THR A 34 -13.19 13.89 -15.15
C THR A 34 -11.74 13.68 -15.59
N PHE A 35 -11.01 14.77 -15.86
CA PHE A 35 -9.59 14.68 -16.25
C PHE A 35 -8.72 14.08 -15.14
N LEU A 36 -8.91 14.53 -13.90
CA LEU A 36 -8.21 14.00 -12.72
C LEU A 36 -8.51 12.52 -12.51
N ASN A 37 -9.77 12.11 -12.64
CA ASN A 37 -10.19 10.73 -12.46
C ASN A 37 -9.67 9.81 -13.59
N ALA A 38 -9.63 10.30 -14.83
CA ALA A 38 -9.04 9.56 -15.95
C ALA A 38 -7.54 9.30 -15.72
N GLY A 39 -6.80 10.33 -15.28
CA GLY A 39 -5.38 10.20 -14.93
C GLY A 39 -5.14 9.25 -13.76
N ALA A 40 -5.98 9.31 -12.74
CA ALA A 40 -5.91 8.41 -11.59
C ALA A 40 -6.20 6.95 -11.98
N SER A 41 -7.24 6.72 -12.79
CA SER A 41 -7.63 5.38 -13.26
C SER A 41 -6.52 4.72 -14.07
N GLU A 42 -5.86 5.47 -14.95
CA GLU A 42 -4.75 4.96 -15.74
C GLU A 42 -3.53 4.60 -14.86
N ALA A 43 -3.29 5.35 -13.78
CA ALA A 43 -2.22 5.05 -12.84
C ALA A 43 -2.42 3.70 -12.14
N PHE A 44 -3.67 3.31 -11.85
CA PHE A 44 -4.00 2.03 -11.20
C PHE A 44 -3.91 0.80 -12.11
N LYS A 45 -4.00 0.97 -13.43
CA LYS A 45 -3.80 -0.13 -14.40
C LYS A 45 -2.34 -0.57 -14.51
N ARG A 46 -1.41 0.15 -13.89
CA ARG A 46 -0.01 -0.26 -13.87
C ARG A 46 0.14 -1.55 -13.05
N PRO A 47 1.03 -2.47 -13.45
CA PRO A 47 1.35 -3.65 -12.65
C PRO A 47 1.79 -3.28 -11.24
N TRP A 48 1.47 -4.12 -10.26
CA TRP A 48 1.71 -3.87 -8.83
C TRP A 48 3.11 -3.30 -8.50
N HIS A 49 4.16 -3.93 -9.03
CA HIS A 49 5.56 -3.53 -8.80
C HIS A 49 5.92 -2.15 -9.40
N ARG A 50 5.09 -1.59 -10.28
CA ARG A 50 5.22 -0.26 -10.89
C ARG A 50 4.27 0.78 -10.30
N LEU A 51 3.40 0.38 -9.37
CA LEU A 51 2.55 1.35 -8.67
C LEU A 51 3.39 2.17 -7.69
N GLU A 52 3.07 3.45 -7.59
CA GLU A 52 3.62 4.33 -6.56
C GLU A 52 3.18 3.88 -5.17
N ARG A 53 3.98 4.17 -4.14
CA ARG A 53 3.68 3.76 -2.76
C ARG A 53 2.29 4.20 -2.30
N GLY A 54 1.89 5.44 -2.60
CA GLY A 54 0.56 5.95 -2.24
C GLY A 54 -0.59 5.16 -2.88
N LEU A 55 -0.43 4.77 -4.15
CA LEU A 55 -1.41 3.96 -4.87
C LEU A 55 -1.50 2.55 -4.27
N ARG A 56 -0.37 1.95 -3.89
CA ARG A 56 -0.34 0.64 -3.22
C ARG A 56 -1.05 0.68 -1.87
N LEU A 57 -0.85 1.74 -1.07
CA LEU A 57 -1.54 1.91 0.20
C LEU A 57 -3.05 2.00 0.03
N ASN A 58 -3.52 2.73 -0.98
CA ASN A 58 -4.94 2.80 -1.30
C ASN A 58 -5.51 1.41 -1.65
N ARG A 59 -4.78 0.60 -2.41
CA ARG A 59 -5.18 -0.77 -2.77
C ARG A 59 -5.14 -1.73 -1.57
N ILE A 60 -4.14 -1.61 -0.69
CA ILE A 60 -4.06 -2.36 0.58
C ILE A 60 -5.23 -2.02 1.50
N HIS A 61 -5.63 -0.74 1.55
CA HIS A 61 -6.77 -0.31 2.35
C HIS A 61 -8.07 -0.95 1.85
N LEU A 62 -8.34 -0.90 0.53
CA LEU A 62 -9.52 -1.56 -0.04
C LEU A 62 -9.52 -3.07 0.23
N PHE A 63 -8.37 -3.72 0.06
CA PHE A 63 -8.23 -5.15 0.35
C PHE A 63 -8.56 -5.49 1.82
N ALA A 64 -8.11 -4.68 2.78
CA ALA A 64 -8.42 -4.89 4.19
C ALA A 64 -9.92 -4.75 4.50
N GLU A 65 -10.62 -3.81 3.88
CA GLU A 65 -12.09 -3.65 4.04
C GLU A 65 -12.87 -4.77 3.35
N GLU A 66 -12.42 -5.25 2.19
CA GLU A 66 -12.99 -6.43 1.52
C GLU A 66 -12.81 -7.68 2.40
N GLU A 67 -11.61 -7.90 2.96
CA GLU A 67 -11.33 -9.00 3.87
C GLU A 67 -12.11 -8.93 5.18
N LYS A 68 -12.30 -7.72 5.72
CA LYS A 68 -13.16 -7.50 6.89
C LYS A 68 -14.58 -7.98 6.63
N THR A 69 -15.13 -7.68 5.46
CA THR A 69 -16.47 -8.13 5.07
C THR A 69 -16.49 -9.64 4.79
N ARG A 70 -15.48 -10.17 4.11
CA ARG A 70 -15.38 -11.58 3.71
C ARG A 70 -15.18 -12.53 4.88
N LEU A 71 -14.36 -12.14 5.86
CA LEU A 71 -14.04 -12.94 7.04
C LEU A 71 -14.87 -12.56 8.28
N GLY A 72 -15.68 -11.50 8.20
CA GLY A 72 -16.45 -11.00 9.34
C GLY A 72 -15.56 -10.45 10.46
N LEU A 73 -14.48 -9.77 10.12
CA LEU A 73 -13.52 -9.23 11.09
C LEU A 73 -14.12 -8.08 11.89
N ASN A 74 -13.71 -7.95 13.15
CA ASN A 74 -13.96 -6.74 13.91
C ASN A 74 -13.11 -5.57 13.37
N GLY A 75 -13.52 -4.32 13.63
CA GLY A 75 -12.78 -3.13 13.21
C GLY A 75 -11.34 -3.09 13.72
N LEU A 76 -11.08 -3.65 14.91
CA LEU A 76 -9.74 -3.78 15.46
C LEU A 76 -8.89 -4.77 14.65
N GLU A 77 -9.43 -5.94 14.30
CA GLU A 77 -8.72 -6.96 13.54
C GLU A 77 -8.46 -6.51 12.09
N ALA A 78 -9.42 -5.81 11.47
CA ALA A 78 -9.23 -5.19 10.17
C ALA A 78 -8.12 -4.12 10.21
N GLY A 79 -8.06 -3.34 11.29
CA GLY A 79 -6.98 -2.38 11.57
C GLY A 79 -5.62 -3.06 11.74
N ASP A 80 -5.56 -4.19 12.46
CA ASP A 80 -4.34 -4.99 12.62
C ASP A 80 -3.86 -5.56 11.27
N LEU A 81 -4.79 -6.07 10.45
CA LEU A 81 -4.49 -6.55 9.10
C LEU A 81 -3.92 -5.42 8.23
N TYR A 82 -4.60 -4.27 8.18
CA TYR A 82 -4.11 -3.12 7.43
C TYR A 82 -2.71 -2.69 7.88
N THR A 83 -2.51 -2.56 9.20
CA THR A 83 -1.22 -2.18 9.78
C THR A 83 -0.11 -3.18 9.43
N LEU A 84 -0.39 -4.48 9.48
CA LEU A 84 0.54 -5.52 9.07
C LEU A 84 0.93 -5.39 7.59
N LEU A 85 -0.05 -5.15 6.72
CA LEU A 85 0.18 -5.04 5.28
C LEU A 85 0.99 -3.79 4.93
N VAL A 86 0.72 -2.64 5.57
CA VAL A 86 1.53 -1.42 5.42
C VAL A 86 2.97 -1.68 5.86
N LYS A 87 3.16 -2.27 7.04
CA LYS A 87 4.50 -2.62 7.54
C LYS A 87 5.22 -3.58 6.60
N SER A 88 4.53 -4.56 6.05
CA SER A 88 5.10 -5.54 5.11
C SER A 88 5.45 -4.93 3.75
N LEU A 89 4.72 -3.89 3.32
CA LEU A 89 5.07 -3.10 2.14
C LEU A 89 6.35 -2.29 2.38
N ASP A 90 6.47 -1.66 3.54
CA ASP A 90 7.66 -0.88 3.92
C ASP A 90 8.90 -1.77 4.09
N ASP A 91 8.73 -2.97 4.67
CA ASP A 91 9.74 -4.04 4.77
C ASP A 91 10.07 -4.70 3.40
N LYS A 92 9.49 -4.23 2.30
CA LYS A 92 9.67 -4.74 0.92
C LYS A 92 9.23 -6.19 0.69
N LEU A 93 8.49 -6.80 1.61
CA LEU A 93 7.97 -8.16 1.49
C LEU A 93 6.91 -8.26 0.39
N LEU A 94 6.14 -7.19 0.22
CA LEU A 94 5.06 -7.12 -0.77
C LEU A 94 5.51 -6.53 -2.11
N ASN A 95 6.80 -6.37 -2.40
CA ASN A 95 7.22 -5.67 -3.64
C ASN A 95 7.15 -6.57 -4.90
N SER A 96 7.19 -7.89 -4.73
CA SER A 96 7.21 -8.83 -5.85
C SER A 96 5.83 -9.06 -6.46
N LYS A 97 5.80 -9.18 -7.80
CA LYS A 97 4.62 -9.63 -8.57
C LYS A 97 4.15 -11.04 -8.19
N SER A 98 5.04 -11.86 -7.62
CA SER A 98 4.71 -13.21 -7.18
C SER A 98 4.04 -13.23 -5.81
N THR A 99 4.31 -12.23 -4.97
CA THR A 99 3.77 -12.13 -3.60
C THR A 99 2.37 -11.55 -3.61
N VAL A 100 2.14 -10.50 -4.40
CA VAL A 100 0.83 -9.86 -4.50
C VAL A 100 0.23 -10.15 -5.87
N ILE A 101 -0.86 -10.91 -5.88
CA ILE A 101 -1.65 -11.17 -7.09
C ILE A 101 -2.57 -9.97 -7.25
N TYR A 102 -2.21 -9.10 -8.18
CA TYR A 102 -2.92 -7.87 -8.48
C TYR A 102 -3.54 -7.96 -9.87
N ASP A 103 -4.84 -7.71 -9.93
CA ASP A 103 -5.54 -7.55 -11.18
C ASP A 103 -5.57 -6.06 -11.56
N HIS A 104 -5.01 -5.77 -12.72
CA HIS A 104 -4.89 -4.42 -13.26
C HIS A 104 -6.10 -4.00 -14.09
N GLU A 105 -6.95 -4.96 -14.50
CA GLU A 105 -8.22 -4.67 -15.17
C GLU A 105 -9.26 -4.21 -14.14
N THR A 106 -9.42 -4.96 -13.05
CA THR A 106 -10.31 -4.59 -11.95
C THR A 106 -9.69 -3.64 -10.94
N MET A 107 -8.37 -3.41 -11.04
CA MET A 107 -7.57 -2.56 -10.14
C MET A 107 -7.65 -3.02 -8.67
N ARG A 108 -7.62 -4.33 -8.43
CA ARG A 108 -7.80 -4.94 -7.10
C ARG A 108 -6.72 -5.97 -6.77
N ILE A 109 -6.46 -6.11 -5.48
CA ILE A 109 -5.62 -7.19 -4.97
C ILE A 109 -6.51 -8.42 -4.82
N LEU A 110 -6.18 -9.49 -5.55
CA LEU A 110 -6.91 -10.76 -5.47
C LEU A 110 -6.40 -11.61 -4.31
N GLU A 111 -5.08 -11.64 -4.12
CA GLU A 111 -4.45 -12.51 -3.11
C GLU A 111 -3.09 -11.95 -2.67
N ILE A 112 -2.76 -12.11 -1.39
CA ILE A 112 -1.44 -11.84 -0.83
C ILE A 112 -0.84 -13.17 -0.36
N LYS A 113 0.13 -13.68 -1.13
CA LYS A 113 0.81 -14.94 -0.81
C LYS A 113 1.65 -14.80 0.45
N GLY A 114 1.57 -15.82 1.30
CA GLY A 114 2.28 -15.85 2.58
C GLY A 114 1.60 -15.07 3.69
N LEU A 115 0.40 -14.52 3.47
CA LEU A 115 -0.46 -14.06 4.56
C LEU A 115 -0.99 -15.27 5.33
N VAL A 116 -0.57 -15.39 6.59
CA VAL A 116 -1.00 -16.45 7.50
C VAL A 116 -1.99 -15.88 8.49
N MET A 117 -3.12 -16.57 8.64
CA MET A 117 -4.18 -16.24 9.58
C MET A 117 -4.24 -17.32 10.65
N HIS A 118 -4.22 -16.93 11.92
CA HIS A 118 -4.35 -17.84 13.04
C HIS A 118 -5.38 -17.34 14.03
N ARG A 119 -6.33 -18.20 14.40
CA ARG A 119 -7.30 -17.89 15.45
C ARG A 119 -6.73 -18.26 16.81
N ASN A 120 -6.62 -17.27 17.70
CA ASN A 120 -6.16 -17.49 19.06
C ASN A 120 -7.25 -18.19 19.91
N ALA A 121 -6.89 -18.67 21.10
CA ALA A 121 -7.83 -19.29 22.04
C ALA A 121 -9.00 -18.37 22.41
N ASP A 122 -8.78 -17.05 22.43
CA ASP A 122 -9.79 -16.02 22.70
C ASP A 122 -10.72 -15.74 21.49
N GLY A 123 -10.53 -16.46 20.38
CA GLY A 123 -11.35 -16.31 19.18
C GLY A 123 -10.95 -15.17 18.23
N ARG A 124 -9.96 -14.34 18.60
CA ARG A 124 -9.41 -13.25 17.75
C ARG A 124 -8.53 -13.80 16.62
N LEU A 125 -8.61 -13.21 15.43
CA LEU A 125 -7.70 -13.49 14.32
C LEU A 125 -6.38 -12.72 14.47
N LEU A 126 -5.28 -13.45 14.35
CA LEU A 126 -3.92 -12.92 14.27
C LEU A 126 -3.39 -13.11 12.85
N PHE A 127 -2.71 -12.07 12.36
CA PHE A 127 -2.17 -12.03 11.01
C PHE A 127 -0.65 -12.01 11.06
N GLN A 128 0.00 -12.75 10.17
CA GLN A 128 1.46 -12.74 10.04
C GLN A 128 1.90 -12.93 8.59
N ILE A 129 2.94 -12.19 8.18
CA ILE A 129 3.68 -12.46 6.95
C ILE A 129 5.12 -12.85 7.36
N PRO A 130 5.53 -14.12 7.17
CA PRO A 130 6.84 -14.58 7.60
C PRO A 130 7.92 -13.93 6.73
N LYS A 131 8.91 -13.33 7.38
CA LYS A 131 10.09 -12.80 6.69
C LYS A 131 10.94 -13.95 6.15
N PRO A 132 11.43 -13.88 4.90
CA PRO A 132 12.44 -14.81 4.41
C PRO A 132 13.72 -14.66 5.25
N LYS A 133 14.38 -15.77 5.60
CA LYS A 133 15.69 -15.70 6.25
C LYS A 133 16.73 -15.17 5.26
N ALA A 134 17.83 -14.65 5.80
CA ALA A 134 18.98 -14.13 5.03
C ALA A 134 19.52 -15.09 3.95
N ASN A 135 19.23 -16.39 4.07
CA ASN A 135 19.72 -17.44 3.18
C ASN A 135 18.69 -17.83 2.09
N GLY A 136 17.68 -16.99 1.84
CA GLY A 136 16.64 -17.24 0.81
C GLY A 136 15.59 -18.31 1.18
N LYS A 137 15.71 -18.95 2.34
CA LYS A 137 14.73 -19.93 2.86
C LYS A 137 13.70 -19.22 3.74
N THR A 138 12.41 -19.48 3.50
CA THR A 138 11.30 -18.98 4.33
C THR A 138 11.32 -19.63 5.72
N ASN A 139 10.91 -18.87 6.74
CA ASN A 139 10.71 -19.40 8.09
C ASN A 139 9.54 -20.39 8.08
N SER A 140 9.78 -21.65 8.46
CA SER A 140 8.68 -22.54 8.83
C SER A 140 8.04 -22.01 10.12
N ILE A 141 6.75 -21.70 10.07
CA ILE A 141 5.99 -21.25 11.23
C ILE A 141 5.81 -22.46 12.15
N THR A 142 6.55 -22.47 13.27
CA THR A 142 6.21 -23.28 14.44
C THR A 142 5.91 -22.31 15.58
N PHE A 143 4.65 -22.18 15.94
CA PHE A 143 4.25 -21.47 17.15
C PHE A 143 4.81 -22.23 18.36
N ARG A 144 5.90 -21.74 18.95
CA ARG A 144 6.42 -22.30 20.20
C ARG A 144 5.62 -21.71 21.36
N LYS A 145 4.83 -22.57 22.02
CA LYS A 145 4.21 -22.27 23.31
C LYS A 145 5.31 -21.83 24.29
N PRO A 146 5.17 -20.69 24.99
CA PRO A 146 6.14 -20.30 26.00
C PRO A 146 6.24 -21.43 27.03
N ARG A 147 7.48 -21.89 27.25
CA ARG A 147 7.78 -22.93 28.24
C ARG A 147 7.54 -22.29 29.61
N THR A 148 6.44 -22.64 30.26
CA THR A 148 6.24 -22.38 31.68
C THR A 148 7.42 -22.98 32.45
N ALA A 149 8.07 -22.16 33.28
CA ALA A 149 9.24 -22.58 34.06
C ALA A 149 8.88 -23.75 34.99
N PRO A 150 9.77 -24.74 35.15
CA PRO A 150 9.57 -25.81 36.14
C PRO A 150 9.64 -25.24 37.57
N PRO A 151 8.84 -25.76 38.51
CA PRO A 151 8.88 -25.35 39.91
C PRO A 151 10.21 -25.75 40.56
N THR A 152 10.78 -24.79 41.29
CA THR A 152 11.97 -24.84 42.13
C THR A 152 12.06 -26.12 42.96
N ALA A 153 13.06 -26.95 42.68
CA ALA A 153 13.48 -28.02 43.59
C ALA A 153 14.52 -27.47 44.59
N THR A 154 14.23 -27.68 45.87
CA THR A 154 15.00 -27.30 47.06
C THR A 154 16.42 -27.88 47.11
N PRO A 155 17.38 -27.21 47.78
CA PRO A 155 18.74 -27.71 47.96
C PRO A 155 18.81 -28.83 49.01
N THR A 156 19.42 -29.96 48.66
CA THR A 156 19.75 -31.05 49.59
C THR A 156 21.07 -30.73 50.30
N THR A 157 20.97 -30.58 51.62
CA THR A 157 22.09 -30.46 52.58
C THR A 157 22.91 -31.76 52.62
N THR A 158 24.21 -31.64 52.33
CA THR A 158 25.22 -32.68 52.56
C THR A 158 25.49 -32.81 54.06
N ALA A 159 25.13 -33.95 54.65
CA ALA A 159 25.54 -34.34 56.00
C ALA A 159 26.59 -35.46 55.91
N THR A 160 27.68 -35.23 56.63
CA THR A 160 28.86 -36.06 56.90
C THR A 160 28.51 -37.45 57.45
N PRO A 161 29.31 -38.49 57.17
CA PRO A 161 29.42 -39.64 58.06
C PRO A 161 30.78 -39.69 58.76
N THR A 162 30.68 -39.92 60.05
CA THR A 162 31.69 -40.35 61.00
C THR A 162 32.23 -41.74 60.64
N GLU A 163 33.56 -41.90 60.64
CA GLU A 163 34.28 -43.00 61.31
C GLU A 163 35.72 -42.57 61.62
#